data_AF-A0A427Y4D4-F1
#
_entry.id   AF-A0A427Y4D4-F1
#
_cell.length_a   1.000
_cell.length_b   1.000
_cell.length_c   1.000
_cell.angle_alpha   90.00
_cell.angle_beta   90.00
_cell.angle_gamma   90.00
#
_symmetry.space_group_name_H-M   'P 1'
#
loop_
_entity.id
_entity.type
_entity.pdbx_description
1 polymer ?
#
loop_
_entity_poly.entity_id
_entity_poly.type
_entity_poly.pdbx_seq_one_letter_code
_entity_poly.pdbx_strand_id
1 'polypeptide(L)'
;MVYMDQTDAFRSLVAEGSKSASSSPASSRPGSRAASRTRQRDEQQNKAKDDGFLTEAYQIHGHLADLGRMLKTIRKPYLSTTEPPPLSRRSRTAAAAGDDDELKRFEGTKYLSERERDEIDVRAKMILRRCKERVGLLEDAEKIRKATVQPPTPAIFNFLPSLAPAPVDSSGPLLTAHRASIVWTLTNMLAKLSQTQTDMQEERAKRRAERSRTLGGGAAREAAAMQVTADRGARSGAGSGVPTPIMAVPAAALSIMPEDEPPIDQQLSAEQLQQFESENNALLEHMESQLSSVLAAEKSLLEISSLQTELVRHLVQQTEITDKLYDEAVGSVAEMGKANTQLKQAKERSGEARLYLLVFLIGASMALLFLDWYA
;
A
#
# COMPACT_ATOMS: atom_id res chain seq x y z
N MET A 1 -28.54 16.41 20.70
CA MET A 1 -27.29 16.92 21.29
C MET A 1 -27.09 18.32 20.73
N VAL A 2 -27.33 19.36 21.54
CA VAL A 2 -27.21 20.76 21.08
C VAL A 2 -25.71 21.09 21.07
N TYR A 3 -25.17 21.36 19.89
CA TYR A 3 -23.78 21.81 19.74
C TYR A 3 -23.72 23.27 20.19
N MET A 4 -23.15 23.52 21.37
CA MET A 4 -22.87 24.86 21.86
C MET A 4 -21.52 25.28 21.28
N ASP A 5 -21.55 26.16 20.28
CA ASP A 5 -20.35 26.72 19.67
C ASP A 5 -19.71 27.72 20.66
N GLN A 6 -18.58 27.35 21.25
CA GLN A 6 -17.82 28.17 22.20
C GLN A 6 -16.62 28.88 21.54
N THR A 7 -16.58 28.92 20.20
CA THR A 7 -15.46 29.50 19.46
C THR A 7 -15.22 30.96 19.80
N ASP A 8 -16.28 31.74 20.04
CA ASP A 8 -16.17 33.16 20.38
C ASP A 8 -15.65 33.38 21.80
N ALA A 9 -16.11 32.58 22.77
CA ALA A 9 -15.62 32.59 24.14
C ALA A 9 -14.14 32.19 24.22
N PHE A 10 -13.71 31.25 23.38
CA PHE A 10 -12.31 30.87 23.26
C PHE A 10 -11.46 32.02 22.69
N ARG A 11 -11.93 32.69 21.62
CA ARG A 11 -11.22 33.83 21.02
C ARG A 11 -11.05 35.00 21.99
N SER A 12 -12.05 35.29 22.82
CA SER A 12 -11.96 36.36 23.82
C SER A 12 -10.93 36.03 24.91
N LEU A 13 -10.90 34.79 25.40
CA LEU A 13 -9.91 34.35 26.40
C LEU A 13 -8.48 34.37 25.86
N VAL A 14 -8.27 34.01 24.59
CA VAL A 14 -6.97 34.10 23.94
C VAL A 14 -6.51 35.56 23.77
N ALA A 15 -7.44 36.46 23.44
CA ALA A 15 -7.15 37.90 23.33
C ALA A 15 -6.82 38.52 24.71
N GLU A 16 -7.44 38.05 25.78
CA GLU A 16 -7.17 38.49 27.15
C GLU A 16 -5.84 37.94 27.69
N GLY A 17 -5.52 36.68 27.37
CA GLY A 17 -4.23 36.05 27.66
C GLY A 17 -3.05 36.72 26.95
N SER A 18 -3.22 37.16 25.70
CA SER A 18 -2.16 37.86 24.95
C SER A 18 -1.91 39.29 25.48
N LYS A 19 -2.97 39.99 25.90
CA LYS A 19 -2.84 41.31 26.55
C LYS A 19 -2.13 41.23 27.91
N SER A 20 -2.48 40.25 28.74
CA SER A 20 -1.83 40.04 30.06
C SER A 20 -0.38 39.56 29.95
N ALA A 21 -0.01 38.82 28.91
CA ALA A 21 1.38 38.46 28.63
C ALA A 21 2.23 39.67 28.20
N SER A 22 1.63 40.65 27.51
CA SER A 22 2.32 41.87 27.06
C SER A 22 2.59 42.91 28.17
N SER A 23 1.94 42.78 29.34
CA SER A 23 2.04 43.74 30.45
C SER A 23 2.95 43.31 31.60
N SER A 24 3.69 42.20 31.46
CA SER A 24 4.73 41.84 32.46
C SER A 24 6.04 42.59 32.18
N PRO A 25 6.58 43.39 33.11
CA PRO A 25 7.87 44.05 32.93
C PRO A 25 8.95 42.97 32.94
N ALA A 26 9.47 42.64 31.76
CA ALA A 26 10.54 41.68 31.58
C ALA A 26 11.83 42.20 32.23
N SER A 27 12.18 41.70 33.42
CA SER A 27 13.53 41.85 33.96
C SER A 27 14.49 41.04 33.08
N SER A 28 15.15 41.72 32.15
CA SER A 28 16.12 41.12 31.23
C SER A 28 17.38 40.68 31.99
N ARG A 29 17.43 39.40 32.40
CA ARG A 29 18.68 38.73 32.77
C ARG A 29 19.51 38.47 31.49
N PRO A 30 20.79 38.88 31.40
CA PRO A 30 21.57 38.86 30.15
C PRO A 30 21.89 37.46 29.56
N GLY A 31 21.50 36.35 30.20
CA GLY A 31 21.76 34.98 29.71
C GLY A 31 20.63 34.31 28.93
N SER A 32 19.43 34.91 28.85
CA SER A 32 18.23 34.24 28.31
C SER A 32 18.05 34.34 26.79
N ARG A 33 18.67 35.33 26.14
CA ARG A 33 18.54 35.59 24.68
C ARG A 33 19.30 34.59 23.79
N ALA A 34 20.35 33.97 24.30
CA ALA A 34 21.10 32.95 23.57
C ALA A 34 20.35 31.60 23.57
N ALA A 35 19.83 31.19 24.73
CA ALA A 35 19.03 29.97 24.86
C ALA A 35 17.69 30.03 24.08
N SER A 36 17.06 31.20 24.00
CA SER A 36 15.83 31.38 23.20
C SER A 36 16.08 31.29 21.69
N ARG A 37 17.22 31.78 21.21
CA ARG A 37 17.62 31.68 19.79
C ARG A 37 17.97 30.25 19.38
N THR A 38 18.64 29.49 20.25
CA THR A 38 18.94 28.07 20.00
C THR A 38 17.66 27.24 19.94
N ARG A 39 16.73 27.42 20.90
CA ARG A 39 15.42 26.74 20.90
C ARG A 39 14.59 27.04 19.65
N GLN A 40 14.52 28.30 19.22
CA GLN A 40 13.81 28.66 17.99
C GLN A 40 14.42 28.00 16.74
N ARG A 41 15.75 27.88 16.67
CA ARG A 41 16.44 27.23 15.55
C ARG A 41 16.16 25.72 15.50
N ASP A 42 16.15 25.07 16.67
CA ASP A 42 15.87 23.63 16.79
C ASP A 42 14.40 23.31 16.47
N GLU A 43 13.45 24.15 16.93
CA GLU A 43 12.03 24.05 16.56
C GLU A 43 11.80 24.19 15.06
N GLN A 44 12.51 25.12 14.40
CA GLN A 44 12.39 25.35 12.97
C GLN A 44 12.97 24.19 12.15
N GLN A 45 14.06 23.56 12.60
CA GLN A 45 14.61 22.36 11.98
C GLN A 45 13.71 21.13 12.18
N ASN A 46 13.13 20.95 13.37
CA ASN A 46 12.22 19.85 13.62
C ASN A 46 10.95 19.99 12.79
N LYS A 47 10.38 21.20 12.69
CA LYS A 47 9.24 21.47 11.83
C LYS A 47 9.53 21.17 10.35
N ALA A 48 10.70 21.56 9.84
CA ALA A 48 11.09 21.25 8.46
C ALA A 48 11.25 19.74 8.20
N LYS A 49 11.78 18.98 9.18
CA LYS A 49 11.86 17.51 9.11
C LYS A 49 10.48 16.85 9.17
N ASP A 50 9.59 17.40 9.99
CA ASP A 50 8.21 16.94 10.12
C ASP A 50 7.41 17.19 8.85
N ASP A 51 7.55 18.37 8.27
CA ASP A 51 6.95 18.72 6.98
C ASP A 51 7.52 17.83 5.86
N GLY A 52 8.81 17.48 5.91
CA GLY A 52 9.44 16.54 4.98
C GLY A 52 8.85 15.13 5.04
N PHE A 53 8.70 14.57 6.24
CA PHE A 53 8.09 13.25 6.45
C PHE A 53 6.65 13.20 5.91
N LEU A 54 5.83 14.20 6.26
CA LEU A 54 4.44 14.25 5.84
C LEU A 54 4.31 14.43 4.33
N THR A 55 5.13 15.30 3.74
CA THR A 55 5.14 15.51 2.29
C THR A 55 5.43 14.21 1.54
N GLU A 56 6.44 13.47 1.99
CA GLU A 56 6.80 12.18 1.41
C GLU A 56 5.67 11.14 1.58
N ALA A 57 5.05 11.07 2.77
CA ALA A 57 3.91 10.20 3.03
C ALA A 57 2.70 10.52 2.12
N TYR A 58 2.40 11.80 1.89
CA TYR A 58 1.32 12.22 1.00
C TYR A 58 1.62 11.89 -0.47
N GLN A 59 2.87 12.03 -0.91
CA GLN A 59 3.26 11.62 -2.25
C GLN A 59 3.10 10.11 -2.47
N ILE A 60 3.54 9.30 -1.50
CA ILE A 60 3.34 7.84 -1.54
C ILE A 60 1.85 7.53 -1.59
N HIS A 61 1.05 8.12 -0.69
CA HIS A 61 -0.40 7.94 -0.69
C HIS A 61 -1.03 8.31 -2.04
N GLY A 62 -0.61 9.41 -2.67
CA GLY A 62 -1.05 9.82 -4.01
C GLY A 62 -0.84 8.72 -5.05
N HIS A 63 0.38 8.20 -5.16
CA HIS A 63 0.70 7.13 -6.11
C HIS A 63 -0.08 5.84 -5.87
N LEU A 64 -0.26 5.42 -4.61
CA LEU A 64 -1.07 4.24 -4.29
C LEU A 64 -2.56 4.48 -4.58
N ALA A 65 -3.09 5.67 -4.28
CA ALA A 65 -4.48 6.01 -4.57
C ALA A 65 -4.75 6.04 -6.09
N ASP A 66 -3.83 6.60 -6.87
CA ASP A 66 -3.88 6.61 -8.33
C ASP A 66 -3.83 5.19 -8.90
N LEU A 67 -2.89 4.36 -8.43
CA LEU A 67 -2.82 2.96 -8.82
C LEU A 67 -4.11 2.21 -8.47
N GLY A 68 -4.67 2.43 -7.28
CA GLY A 68 -5.92 1.81 -6.85
C GLY A 68 -7.14 2.25 -7.66
N ARG A 69 -7.20 3.52 -8.08
CA ARG A 69 -8.23 4.01 -9.00
C ARG A 69 -8.08 3.34 -10.36
N MET A 70 -6.87 3.34 -10.91
CA MET A 70 -6.59 2.72 -12.19
C MET A 70 -6.97 1.23 -12.17
N LEU A 71 -6.46 0.42 -11.23
CA LEU A 71 -6.77 -1.02 -11.12
C LEU A 71 -8.28 -1.30 -11.11
N LYS A 72 -9.07 -0.45 -10.42
CA LYS A 72 -10.54 -0.57 -10.42
C LYS A 72 -11.17 -0.29 -11.79
N THR A 73 -10.71 0.76 -12.48
CA THR A 73 -11.24 1.12 -13.80
C THR A 73 -10.90 0.07 -14.86
N ILE A 74 -9.66 -0.42 -14.86
CA ILE A 74 -9.17 -1.37 -15.86
C ILE A 74 -9.57 -2.82 -15.57
N ARG A 75 -10.09 -3.15 -14.38
CA ARG A 75 -10.43 -4.54 -14.01
C ARG A 75 -11.29 -5.24 -15.06
N LYS A 76 -12.36 -4.60 -15.52
CA LYS A 76 -13.27 -5.18 -16.53
C LYS A 76 -12.58 -5.41 -17.88
N PRO A 77 -11.98 -4.39 -18.52
CA PRO A 77 -11.32 -4.59 -19.82
C PRO A 77 -10.07 -5.49 -19.71
N TYR A 78 -9.37 -5.49 -18.58
CA TYR A 78 -8.20 -6.37 -18.33
C TYR A 78 -8.58 -7.86 -18.26
N LEU A 79 -9.70 -8.19 -17.62
CA LEU A 79 -10.19 -9.56 -17.50
C LEU A 79 -10.97 -10.04 -18.73
N SER A 80 -11.36 -9.12 -19.64
CA SER A 80 -12.11 -9.47 -20.85
C SER A 80 -11.27 -10.36 -21.79
N THR A 81 -11.86 -11.46 -22.27
CA THR A 81 -11.22 -12.36 -23.26
C THR A 81 -11.55 -11.98 -24.71
N THR A 82 -12.37 -10.95 -24.90
CA THR A 82 -12.78 -10.49 -26.23
C THR A 82 -11.60 -9.80 -26.91
N GLU A 83 -11.12 -10.37 -28.01
CA GLU A 83 -10.13 -9.71 -28.85
C GLU A 83 -10.68 -8.36 -29.35
N PRO A 84 -9.87 -7.30 -29.32
CA PRO A 84 -10.31 -6.00 -29.81
C PRO A 84 -10.65 -6.10 -31.30
N PRO A 85 -11.71 -5.42 -31.77
CA PRO A 85 -11.98 -5.31 -33.20
C PRO A 85 -10.77 -4.72 -33.94
N PRO A 86 -10.56 -5.06 -35.23
CA PRO A 86 -9.38 -4.66 -35.99
C PRO A 86 -9.19 -3.14 -35.93
N LEU A 87 -7.92 -2.71 -35.89
CA LEU A 87 -7.47 -1.31 -35.67
C LEU A 87 -8.19 -0.26 -36.53
N SER A 88 -8.71 -0.66 -37.70
CA SER A 88 -9.56 0.15 -38.59
C SER A 88 -10.81 0.73 -37.91
N ARG A 89 -11.38 0.02 -36.92
CA ARG A 89 -12.61 0.41 -36.22
C ARG A 89 -12.34 0.98 -34.82
N ARG A 90 -11.08 1.11 -34.41
CA ARG A 90 -10.68 1.70 -33.12
C ARG A 90 -10.69 3.21 -33.27
N SER A 91 -11.69 3.88 -32.69
CA SER A 91 -11.63 5.34 -32.49
C SER A 91 -10.32 5.65 -31.76
N ARG A 92 -9.43 6.40 -32.41
CA ARG A 92 -8.22 6.95 -31.77
C ARG A 92 -8.68 8.00 -30.77
N THR A 93 -9.18 7.58 -29.62
CA THR A 93 -9.40 8.50 -28.50
C THR A 93 -8.05 8.88 -27.95
N ALA A 94 -7.61 10.06 -28.39
CA ALA A 94 -6.62 10.93 -27.80
C ALA A 94 -5.25 10.30 -27.50
N ALA A 95 -4.32 10.54 -28.43
CA ALA A 95 -2.95 10.86 -28.04
C ALA A 95 -3.01 12.08 -27.09
N ALA A 96 -3.09 11.83 -25.79
CA ALA A 96 -2.78 12.85 -24.80
C ALA A 96 -1.27 13.08 -24.90
N ALA A 97 -0.90 14.08 -25.70
CA ALA A 97 0.40 14.70 -25.70
C ALA A 97 0.60 15.34 -24.33
N GLY A 98 1.46 14.72 -23.53
CA GLY A 98 1.77 15.07 -22.16
C GLY A 98 2.43 13.86 -21.51
N ASP A 99 3.72 13.99 -21.21
CA ASP A 99 4.55 12.95 -20.60
C ASP A 99 4.13 12.63 -19.15
N ASP A 100 3.19 13.40 -18.61
CA ASP A 100 2.97 13.51 -17.17
C ASP A 100 1.93 12.55 -16.58
N ASP A 101 1.23 11.73 -17.38
CA ASP A 101 0.36 10.71 -16.77
C ASP A 101 -0.05 9.58 -17.74
N GLU A 102 0.91 8.69 -18.04
CA GLU A 102 0.63 7.52 -18.88
C GLU A 102 -0.42 6.57 -18.28
N LEU A 103 -0.66 6.64 -16.97
CA LEU A 103 -1.67 5.85 -16.26
C LEU A 103 -3.09 6.23 -16.70
N LYS A 104 -3.32 7.49 -17.06
CA LYS A 104 -4.61 8.02 -17.54
C LYS A 104 -4.98 7.53 -18.94
N ARG A 105 -4.00 7.07 -19.74
CA ARG A 105 -4.25 6.54 -21.09
C ARG A 105 -5.18 5.32 -21.08
N PHE A 106 -5.21 4.59 -19.97
CA PHE A 106 -6.00 3.38 -19.81
C PHE A 106 -7.35 3.61 -19.13
N GLU A 107 -7.63 4.81 -18.60
CA GLU A 107 -8.85 5.10 -17.82
C GLU A 107 -10.15 5.18 -18.65
N GLY A 108 -10.11 4.88 -19.95
CA GLY A 108 -11.29 4.87 -20.83
C GLY A 108 -11.32 3.76 -21.88
N THR A 109 -10.39 2.81 -21.83
CA THR A 109 -10.29 1.76 -22.86
C THR A 109 -11.27 0.63 -22.59
N LYS A 110 -12.18 0.37 -23.53
CA LYS A 110 -13.15 -0.75 -23.44
C LYS A 110 -12.52 -2.11 -23.73
N TYR A 111 -11.41 -2.12 -24.46
CA TYR A 111 -10.66 -3.31 -24.84
C TYR A 111 -9.18 -3.04 -24.64
N LEU A 112 -8.48 -4.03 -24.07
CA LEU A 112 -7.02 -4.03 -23.93
C LEU A 112 -6.46 -5.25 -24.67
N SER A 113 -5.43 -5.03 -25.49
CA SER A 113 -4.62 -6.10 -26.08
C SER A 113 -3.82 -6.83 -25.01
N GLU A 114 -3.38 -8.05 -25.33
CA GLU A 114 -2.54 -8.86 -24.42
C GLU A 114 -1.26 -8.11 -24.03
N ARG A 115 -0.66 -7.38 -24.98
CA ARG A 115 0.54 -6.56 -24.77
C ARG A 115 0.28 -5.36 -23.84
N GLU A 116 -0.81 -4.61 -24.06
CA GLU A 116 -1.16 -3.48 -23.19
C GLU A 116 -1.41 -3.95 -21.75
N ARG A 117 -1.99 -5.15 -21.55
CA ARG A 117 -2.18 -5.73 -20.21
C ARG A 117 -0.85 -6.09 -19.55
N ASP A 118 0.11 -6.65 -20.29
CA ASP A 118 1.44 -6.96 -19.76
C ASP A 118 2.22 -5.68 -19.41
N GLU A 119 2.07 -4.61 -20.20
CA GLU A 119 2.63 -3.29 -19.89
C GLU A 119 2.05 -2.72 -18.59
N ILE A 120 0.73 -2.83 -18.39
CA ILE A 120 0.07 -2.45 -17.14
C ILE A 120 0.63 -3.25 -15.96
N ASP A 121 0.81 -4.56 -16.11
CA ASP A 121 1.34 -5.42 -15.05
C ASP A 121 2.76 -5.02 -14.64
N VAL A 122 3.64 -4.74 -15.60
CA VAL A 122 5.01 -4.28 -15.36
C VAL A 122 5.01 -2.93 -14.64
N ARG A 123 4.18 -1.99 -15.07
CA ARG A 123 4.06 -0.65 -14.46
C ARG A 123 3.52 -0.72 -13.04
N ALA A 124 2.45 -1.48 -12.82
CA ALA A 124 1.87 -1.67 -11.50
C ALA A 124 2.89 -2.28 -10.52
N LYS A 125 3.65 -3.29 -10.95
CA LYS A 125 4.75 -3.86 -10.17
C LYS A 125 5.82 -2.83 -9.82
N MET A 126 6.24 -2.02 -10.79
CA MET A 126 7.27 -0.99 -10.58
C MET A 126 6.80 0.04 -9.55
N ILE A 127 5.55 0.49 -9.64
CA ILE A 127 4.95 1.44 -8.67
C ILE A 127 4.90 0.82 -7.27
N LEU A 128 4.43 -0.42 -7.13
CA LEU A 128 4.34 -1.09 -5.84
C LEU A 128 5.73 -1.30 -5.20
N ARG A 129 6.74 -1.70 -5.97
CA ARG A 129 8.12 -1.83 -5.47
C ARG A 129 8.67 -0.49 -5.01
N ARG A 130 8.53 0.55 -5.84
CA ARG A 130 9.00 1.89 -5.51
C ARG A 130 8.31 2.44 -4.27
N CYS A 131 7.01 2.21 -4.12
CA CYS A 131 6.26 2.60 -2.93
C CYS A 131 6.72 1.83 -1.69
N LYS A 132 6.99 0.52 -1.81
CA LYS A 132 7.52 -0.31 -0.72
C LYS A 132 8.89 0.20 -0.26
N GLU A 133 9.78 0.51 -1.19
CA GLU A 133 11.10 1.08 -0.89
C GLU A 133 10.99 2.43 -0.18
N ARG A 134 10.13 3.34 -0.67
CA ARG A 134 9.89 4.65 -0.04
C ARG A 134 9.29 4.52 1.35
N VAL A 135 8.38 3.58 1.57
CA VAL A 135 7.83 3.28 2.90
C VAL A 135 8.94 2.77 3.83
N GLY A 136 9.84 1.91 3.36
CA GLY A 136 11.03 1.49 4.11
C GLY A 136 11.95 2.65 4.50
N LEU A 137 12.18 3.60 3.59
CA LEU A 137 12.95 4.82 3.89
C LEU A 137 12.28 5.68 4.96
N LEU A 138 10.94 5.80 4.93
CA LEU A 138 10.18 6.52 5.97
C LEU A 138 10.28 5.84 7.33
N GLU A 139 10.23 4.51 7.36
CA GLU A 139 10.40 3.74 8.58
C GLU A 139 11.79 3.89 9.18
N ASP A 140 12.83 3.85 8.35
CA ASP A 140 14.20 4.03 8.80
C ASP A 140 14.45 5.46 9.30
N ALA A 141 13.88 6.46 8.61
CA ALA A 141 13.87 7.84 9.10
C ALA A 141 13.19 7.97 10.48
N GLU A 142 12.09 7.25 10.70
CA GLU A 142 11.43 7.21 12.02
C GLU A 142 12.27 6.50 13.08
N LYS A 143 12.93 5.38 12.74
CA LYS A 143 13.83 4.70 13.68
C LYS A 143 14.98 5.61 14.12
N ILE A 144 15.58 6.33 13.18
CA ILE A 144 16.67 7.29 13.46
C ILE A 144 16.16 8.42 14.36
N ARG A 145 14.96 8.95 14.09
CA ARG A 145 14.35 9.99 14.94
C ARG A 145 14.11 9.47 16.35
N LYS A 146 13.50 8.28 16.50
CA LYS A 146 13.27 7.67 17.82
C LYS A 146 14.58 7.50 18.61
N ALA A 147 15.64 7.00 17.96
CA ALA A 147 16.96 6.86 18.57
C ALA A 147 17.60 8.20 18.97
N THR A 148 17.33 9.27 18.22
CA THR A 148 17.82 10.62 18.52
C THR A 148 17.04 11.28 19.66
N VAL A 149 15.72 11.07 19.71
CA VAL A 149 14.81 11.66 20.70
C VAL A 149 14.88 10.93 22.05
N GLN A 150 15.12 9.62 22.04
CA GLN A 150 15.33 8.81 23.24
C GLN A 150 16.78 8.30 23.29
N PRO A 151 17.76 9.12 23.72
CA PRO A 151 19.10 8.61 23.95
C PRO A 151 19.08 7.53 25.04
N PRO A 152 19.93 6.50 24.96
CA PRO A 152 19.97 5.46 25.99
C PRO A 152 20.26 6.10 27.35
N THR A 153 19.32 5.95 28.29
CA THR A 153 19.52 6.38 29.67
C THR A 153 20.70 5.58 30.24
N PRO A 154 21.78 6.22 30.72
CA PRO A 154 22.90 5.49 31.28
C PRO A 154 22.42 4.66 32.49
N ALA A 155 23.01 3.47 32.67
CA ALA A 155 22.55 2.46 33.62
C ALA A 155 22.38 2.96 35.07
N ILE A 156 23.06 4.04 35.46
CA ILE A 156 22.92 4.70 36.76
C ILE A 156 21.49 5.21 37.03
N PHE A 157 20.74 5.61 35.99
CA PHE A 157 19.36 6.07 36.16
C PHE A 157 18.36 4.92 36.36
N ASN A 158 18.74 3.69 36.01
CA ASN A 158 17.94 2.50 36.34
C ASN A 158 17.98 2.20 37.85
N PHE A 159 19.04 2.62 38.55
CA PHE A 159 19.17 2.48 40.00
C PHE A 159 18.58 3.65 40.79
N LEU A 160 18.53 4.85 40.18
CA LEU A 160 18.01 6.06 40.80
C LEU A 160 17.00 6.76 39.87
N PRO A 161 15.77 6.23 39.78
CA PRO A 161 14.75 6.75 38.87
C PRO A 161 14.34 8.20 39.19
N SER A 162 14.56 8.67 40.42
CA SER A 162 14.27 10.05 40.83
C SER A 162 15.24 11.09 40.27
N LEU A 163 16.42 10.68 39.78
CA LEU A 163 17.40 11.56 39.14
C LEU A 163 17.33 11.51 37.61
N ALA A 164 16.52 10.61 37.05
CA ALA A 164 16.34 10.53 35.61
C ALA A 164 15.81 11.86 35.07
N PRO A 165 16.40 12.41 33.99
CA PRO A 165 15.87 13.61 33.36
C PRO A 165 14.44 13.31 32.90
N ALA A 166 13.47 14.07 33.42
CA ALA A 166 12.08 13.93 33.00
C ALA A 166 11.98 14.17 31.48
N PRO A 167 11.20 13.37 30.74
CA PRO A 167 10.98 13.60 29.31
C PRO A 167 10.34 14.98 29.15
N VAL A 168 11.14 15.93 28.68
CA VAL A 168 10.76 17.34 28.52
C VAL A 168 9.77 17.56 27.38
N ASP A 169 9.69 16.63 26.42
CA ASP A 169 8.80 16.68 25.26
C ASP A 169 7.72 15.59 25.32
N SER A 170 6.57 15.95 25.88
CA SER A 170 5.37 15.11 26.02
C SER A 170 4.64 14.84 24.69
N SER A 171 4.94 15.58 23.62
CA SER A 171 4.42 15.32 22.28
C SER A 171 5.19 14.22 21.54
N GLY A 172 6.37 13.83 22.04
CA GLY A 172 7.24 12.84 21.40
C GLY A 172 6.57 11.48 21.20
N PRO A 173 6.00 10.85 22.24
CA PRO A 173 5.29 9.57 22.12
C PRO A 173 4.07 9.67 21.19
N LEU A 174 3.29 10.75 21.30
CA LEU A 174 2.12 10.99 20.43
C LEU A 174 2.50 11.13 18.96
N LEU A 175 3.53 11.90 18.65
CA LEU A 175 4.04 12.05 17.28
C LEU A 175 4.55 10.72 16.75
N THR A 176 5.20 9.93 17.61
CA THR A 176 5.73 8.61 17.26
C THR A 176 4.62 7.62 16.93
N ALA A 177 3.56 7.59 17.74
CA ALA A 177 2.37 6.78 17.48
C ALA A 177 1.64 7.24 16.21
N HIS A 178 1.50 8.55 16.00
CA HIS A 178 0.88 9.11 14.79
C HIS A 178 1.64 8.70 13.53
N ARG A 179 2.97 8.81 13.51
CA ARG A 179 3.78 8.41 12.35
C ARG A 179 3.81 6.91 12.12
N ALA A 180 3.83 6.12 13.20
CA ALA A 180 3.65 4.67 13.10
C ALA A 180 2.29 4.32 12.47
N SER A 181 1.23 5.03 12.84
CA SER A 181 -0.10 4.85 12.23
C SER A 181 -0.11 5.23 10.75
N ILE A 182 0.58 6.30 10.34
CA ILE A 182 0.71 6.69 8.92
C ILE A 182 1.41 5.58 8.14
N VAL A 183 2.58 5.12 8.59
CA VAL A 183 3.31 4.02 7.95
C VAL A 183 2.42 2.78 7.85
N TRP A 184 1.74 2.40 8.94
CA TRP A 184 0.82 1.27 8.94
C TRP A 184 -0.29 1.41 7.90
N THR A 185 -0.91 2.60 7.76
CA THR A 185 -1.94 2.83 6.74
C THR A 185 -1.39 2.70 5.32
N LEU A 186 -0.17 3.18 5.07
CA LEU A 186 0.49 3.05 3.76
C LEU A 186 0.82 1.59 3.45
N THR A 187 1.41 0.84 4.39
CA THR A 187 1.69 -0.59 4.24
C THR A 187 0.41 -1.40 4.03
N ASN A 188 -0.65 -1.10 4.78
CA ASN A 188 -1.96 -1.73 4.64
C ASN A 188 -2.57 -1.46 3.25
N MET A 189 -2.48 -0.21 2.77
CA MET A 189 -2.92 0.11 1.41
C MET A 189 -2.10 -0.63 0.36
N LEU A 190 -0.78 -0.72 0.55
CA LEU A 190 0.13 -1.44 -0.36
C LEU A 190 -0.22 -2.93 -0.41
N ALA A 191 -0.45 -3.57 0.74
CA ALA A 191 -0.88 -4.95 0.85
C ALA A 191 -2.25 -5.21 0.18
N LYS A 192 -3.20 -4.29 0.34
CA LYS A 192 -4.52 -4.38 -0.34
C LYS A 192 -4.38 -4.26 -1.85
N LEU A 193 -3.57 -3.31 -2.34
CA LEU A 193 -3.35 -3.13 -3.76
C LEU A 193 -2.60 -4.31 -4.38
N SER A 194 -1.59 -4.84 -3.69
CA SER A 194 -0.89 -6.05 -4.14
C SER A 194 -1.85 -7.24 -4.22
N GLN A 195 -2.75 -7.41 -3.24
CA GLN A 195 -3.78 -8.46 -3.30
C GLN A 195 -4.66 -8.29 -4.53
N THR A 196 -5.19 -7.09 -4.78
CA THR A 196 -6.06 -6.85 -5.95
C THR A 196 -5.34 -7.09 -7.27
N GLN A 197 -4.04 -6.83 -7.35
CA GLN A 197 -3.23 -7.14 -8.52
C GLN A 197 -3.07 -8.65 -8.67
N THR A 198 -2.71 -9.37 -7.60
CA THR A 198 -2.57 -10.83 -7.61
C THR A 198 -3.86 -11.49 -8.05
N ASP A 199 -5.01 -11.09 -7.50
CA ASP A 199 -6.33 -11.63 -7.85
C ASP A 199 -6.58 -11.51 -9.37
N MET A 200 -6.29 -10.34 -9.95
CA MET A 200 -6.45 -10.12 -11.38
C MET A 200 -5.49 -10.99 -12.22
N GLN A 201 -4.25 -11.17 -11.77
CA GLN A 201 -3.27 -12.00 -12.45
C GLN A 201 -3.56 -13.49 -12.34
N GLU A 202 -4.05 -13.96 -11.20
CA GLU A 202 -4.49 -15.34 -10.99
C GLU A 202 -5.66 -15.67 -11.91
N GLU A 203 -6.67 -14.79 -11.97
CA GLU A 203 -7.78 -14.97 -12.91
C GLU A 203 -7.29 -15.00 -14.36
N ARG A 204 -6.29 -14.18 -14.73
CA ARG A 204 -5.72 -14.18 -16.08
C ARG A 204 -4.91 -15.44 -16.38
N ALA A 205 -4.08 -15.89 -15.45
CA ALA A 205 -3.31 -17.13 -15.57
C ALA A 205 -4.23 -18.35 -15.66
N LYS A 206 -5.30 -18.39 -14.86
CA LYS A 206 -6.33 -19.42 -14.94
C LYS A 206 -7.00 -19.45 -16.31
N ARG A 207 -7.37 -18.28 -16.86
CA ARG A 207 -7.94 -18.19 -18.22
C ARG A 207 -6.94 -18.56 -19.32
N ARG A 208 -5.63 -18.38 -19.12
CA ARG A 208 -4.60 -18.85 -20.07
C ARG A 208 -4.44 -20.36 -20.01
N ALA A 209 -4.42 -20.93 -18.81
CA ALA A 209 -4.37 -22.38 -18.60
C ALA A 209 -5.63 -23.08 -19.14
N GLU A 210 -6.81 -22.48 -18.97
CA GLU A 210 -8.05 -22.97 -19.57
C GLU A 210 -7.99 -22.89 -21.10
N ARG A 211 -7.50 -21.77 -21.67
CA ARG A 211 -7.35 -21.63 -23.12
C ARG A 211 -6.39 -22.66 -23.72
N SER A 212 -5.20 -22.84 -23.14
CA SER A 212 -4.25 -23.86 -23.60
C SER A 212 -4.85 -25.27 -23.51
N ARG A 213 -5.60 -25.55 -22.44
CA ARG A 213 -6.33 -26.82 -22.29
C ARG A 213 -7.46 -26.98 -23.32
N THR A 214 -8.20 -25.93 -23.62
CA THR A 214 -9.29 -25.96 -24.61
C THR A 214 -8.81 -25.97 -26.04
N LEU A 215 -7.65 -25.42 -26.38
CA LEU A 215 -7.09 -25.50 -27.73
C LEU A 215 -6.61 -26.91 -28.06
N GLY A 216 -6.03 -27.63 -27.09
CA GLY A 216 -5.78 -29.07 -27.23
C GLY A 216 -7.08 -29.88 -27.41
N GLY A 217 -8.15 -29.52 -26.69
CA GLY A 217 -9.47 -30.14 -26.85
C GLY A 217 -10.24 -29.69 -28.10
N GLY A 218 -9.97 -28.48 -28.60
CA GLY A 218 -10.56 -27.84 -29.76
C GLY A 218 -9.98 -28.40 -31.04
N ALA A 219 -8.65 -28.52 -31.13
CA ALA A 219 -7.97 -29.25 -32.20
C ALA A 219 -8.42 -30.72 -32.25
N ALA A 220 -8.58 -31.39 -31.10
CA ALA A 220 -9.13 -32.75 -31.06
C ALA A 220 -10.60 -32.84 -31.51
N ARG A 221 -11.43 -31.85 -31.15
CA ARG A 221 -12.83 -31.76 -31.61
C ARG A 221 -12.95 -31.38 -33.08
N GLU A 222 -12.08 -30.51 -33.58
CA GLU A 222 -12.03 -30.07 -34.96
C GLU A 222 -11.46 -31.17 -35.86
N ALA A 223 -10.44 -31.91 -35.41
CA ALA A 223 -10.00 -33.14 -36.05
C ALA A 223 -11.11 -34.20 -36.09
N ALA A 224 -11.84 -34.39 -34.98
CA ALA A 224 -13.00 -35.28 -34.94
C ALA A 224 -14.14 -34.79 -35.87
N ALA A 225 -14.35 -33.48 -36.00
CA ALA A 225 -15.33 -32.90 -36.91
C ALA A 225 -14.91 -33.03 -38.38
N MET A 226 -13.63 -32.84 -38.69
CA MET A 226 -13.07 -33.06 -40.03
C MET A 226 -13.19 -34.53 -40.46
N GLN A 227 -12.99 -35.47 -39.55
CA GLN A 227 -13.19 -36.90 -39.81
C GLN A 227 -14.66 -37.25 -40.09
N VAL A 228 -15.60 -36.57 -39.43
CA VAL A 228 -17.05 -36.70 -39.72
C VAL A 228 -17.44 -36.05 -41.05
N THR A 229 -16.77 -34.98 -41.48
CA THR A 229 -17.02 -34.36 -42.80
C THR A 229 -16.38 -35.13 -43.95
N ALA A 230 -15.23 -35.79 -43.74
CA ALA A 230 -14.60 -36.67 -44.72
C ALA A 230 -15.47 -37.89 -45.04
N ASP A 231 -16.09 -38.52 -44.02
CA ASP A 231 -17.03 -39.64 -44.22
C ASP A 231 -18.33 -39.21 -44.93
N ARG A 232 -18.71 -37.93 -44.85
CA ARG A 232 -19.90 -37.38 -45.53
C ARG A 232 -19.63 -36.98 -46.98
N GLY A 233 -18.39 -36.63 -47.33
CA GLY A 233 -17.95 -36.38 -48.71
C GLY A 233 -17.81 -37.67 -49.54
N ALA A 234 -17.42 -38.78 -48.90
CA ALA A 234 -17.28 -40.09 -49.54
C ALA A 234 -18.62 -40.79 -49.88
N ARG A 235 -19.76 -40.27 -49.39
CA ARG A 235 -21.10 -40.87 -49.55
C ARG A 235 -21.99 -40.23 -50.61
N SER A 236 -21.48 -39.32 -51.45
CA SER A 236 -22.26 -38.77 -52.58
C SER A 236 -22.29 -39.67 -53.83
N GLY A 237 -21.70 -40.87 -53.76
CA GLY A 237 -21.86 -41.93 -54.76
C GLY A 237 -22.90 -42.97 -54.34
N ALA A 238 -24.11 -42.81 -54.87
CA ALA A 238 -25.12 -43.85 -55.14
C ALA A 238 -25.52 -44.87 -54.03
N GLY A 239 -26.82 -44.84 -53.67
CA GLY A 239 -27.61 -46.08 -53.51
C GLY A 239 -27.86 -46.60 -52.08
N SER A 240 -29.00 -46.22 -51.52
CA SER A 240 -29.92 -47.00 -50.67
C SER A 240 -29.34 -48.06 -49.71
N GLY A 241 -29.29 -47.76 -48.41
CA GLY A 241 -29.12 -48.76 -47.35
C GLY A 241 -29.14 -48.17 -45.94
N VAL A 242 -30.26 -48.38 -45.23
CA VAL A 242 -30.56 -48.34 -43.78
C VAL A 242 -29.57 -47.61 -42.82
N PRO A 243 -30.06 -46.69 -41.94
CA PRO A 243 -29.23 -46.07 -40.92
C PRO A 243 -29.03 -47.03 -39.74
N THR A 244 -27.79 -47.40 -39.43
CA THR A 244 -27.43 -48.03 -38.14
C THR A 244 -26.83 -46.98 -37.20
N PRO A 245 -27.14 -47.00 -35.89
CA PRO A 245 -26.59 -46.06 -34.94
C PRO A 245 -25.18 -46.49 -34.53
N ILE A 246 -24.19 -45.61 -34.72
CA ILE A 246 -22.81 -45.87 -34.28
C ILE A 246 -22.71 -45.54 -32.79
N MET A 247 -22.57 -46.59 -31.98
CA MET A 247 -22.18 -46.52 -30.57
C MET A 247 -20.73 -46.04 -30.41
N ALA A 248 -20.46 -45.38 -29.27
CA ALA A 248 -19.15 -44.93 -28.83
C ALA A 248 -18.12 -46.08 -28.82
N VAL A 249 -16.99 -45.85 -29.48
CA VAL A 249 -15.86 -46.80 -29.54
C VAL A 249 -14.93 -46.53 -28.34
N PRO A 250 -14.60 -47.55 -27.52
CA PRO A 250 -13.62 -47.39 -26.44
C PRO A 250 -12.19 -47.29 -27.01
N ALA A 251 -11.30 -46.63 -26.25
CA ALA A 251 -9.94 -46.25 -26.61
C ALA A 251 -8.94 -47.39 -26.96
N ALA A 252 -9.40 -48.63 -27.12
CA ALA A 252 -8.59 -49.77 -27.55
C ALA A 252 -8.55 -49.96 -29.08
N ALA A 253 -9.23 -49.12 -29.86
CA ALA A 253 -9.33 -49.21 -31.33
C ALA A 253 -8.26 -48.41 -32.11
N LEU A 254 -7.08 -48.20 -31.54
CA LEU A 254 -5.98 -47.44 -32.16
C LEU A 254 -5.11 -48.28 -33.11
N SER A 255 -5.62 -49.40 -33.64
CA SER A 255 -4.84 -50.32 -34.48
C SER A 255 -5.60 -50.91 -35.67
N ILE A 256 -6.47 -50.12 -36.31
CA ILE A 256 -7.04 -50.49 -37.60
C ILE A 256 -6.91 -49.29 -38.54
N MET A 257 -5.70 -49.08 -39.08
CA MET A 257 -5.58 -48.48 -40.40
C MET A 257 -5.96 -49.55 -41.41
N PRO A 258 -6.93 -49.32 -42.33
CA PRO A 258 -7.13 -50.22 -43.45
C PRO A 258 -5.86 -50.21 -44.31
N GLU A 259 -5.26 -51.38 -44.55
CA GLU A 259 -3.97 -51.52 -45.24
C GLU A 259 -3.97 -51.21 -46.76
N ASP A 260 -5.10 -50.74 -47.32
CA ASP A 260 -5.28 -50.51 -48.76
C ASP A 260 -5.45 -49.02 -49.16
N GLU A 261 -5.20 -48.06 -48.26
CA GLU A 261 -5.06 -46.65 -48.66
C GLU A 261 -3.61 -46.34 -49.09
N PRO A 262 -3.38 -45.72 -50.27
CA PRO A 262 -2.05 -45.24 -50.62
C PRO A 262 -1.58 -44.26 -49.54
N PRO A 263 -0.26 -44.18 -49.25
CA PRO A 263 0.26 -43.25 -48.25
C PRO A 263 -0.30 -41.85 -48.53
N ILE A 264 -0.71 -41.14 -47.48
CA ILE A 264 -1.35 -39.80 -47.53
C ILE A 264 -0.59 -38.85 -48.48
N ASP A 265 0.73 -39.04 -48.58
CA ASP A 265 1.68 -38.39 -49.48
C ASP A 265 1.33 -38.46 -50.98
N GLN A 266 0.55 -39.47 -51.42
CA GLN A 266 0.14 -39.67 -52.82
C GLN A 266 -1.22 -39.05 -53.17
N GLN A 267 -2.00 -38.61 -52.19
CA GLN A 267 -3.33 -37.99 -52.39
C GLN A 267 -3.33 -36.46 -52.26
N LEU A 268 -2.28 -35.88 -51.66
CA LEU A 268 -2.11 -34.43 -51.49
C LEU A 268 -1.32 -33.84 -52.65
N SER A 269 -1.79 -32.73 -53.24
CA SER A 269 -0.95 -32.00 -54.19
C SER A 269 0.29 -31.47 -53.45
N ALA A 270 1.43 -31.38 -54.14
CA ALA A 270 2.68 -30.88 -53.54
C ALA A 270 2.51 -29.48 -52.88
N GLU A 271 1.56 -28.68 -53.39
CA GLU A 271 1.18 -27.37 -52.85
C GLU A 271 0.37 -27.49 -51.54
N GLN A 272 -0.55 -28.46 -51.43
CA GLN A 272 -1.28 -28.74 -50.18
C GLN A 272 -0.36 -29.28 -49.09
N LEU A 273 0.62 -30.12 -49.43
CA LEU A 273 1.61 -30.62 -48.47
C LEU A 273 2.47 -29.47 -47.93
N GLN A 274 2.94 -28.56 -48.80
CA GLN A 274 3.67 -27.36 -48.38
C GLN A 274 2.81 -26.45 -47.49
N GLN A 275 1.52 -26.31 -47.80
CA GLN A 275 0.59 -25.56 -46.96
C GLN A 275 0.42 -26.22 -45.59
N PHE A 276 0.23 -27.54 -45.51
CA PHE A 276 0.15 -28.28 -44.24
C PHE A 276 1.43 -28.16 -43.42
N GLU A 277 2.60 -28.25 -44.04
CA GLU A 277 3.88 -28.03 -43.36
C GLU A 277 3.99 -26.60 -42.81
N SER A 278 3.55 -25.60 -43.57
CA SER A 278 3.54 -24.20 -43.13
C SER A 278 2.56 -23.94 -41.99
N GLU A 279 1.37 -24.55 -42.03
CA GLU A 279 0.34 -24.44 -41.00
C GLU A 279 0.76 -25.17 -39.72
N ASN A 280 1.39 -26.33 -39.84
CA ASN A 280 1.93 -27.07 -38.70
C ASN A 280 3.07 -26.31 -38.02
N ASN A 281 3.99 -25.74 -38.80
CA ASN A 281 5.04 -24.86 -38.27
C ASN A 281 4.44 -23.62 -37.58
N ALA A 282 3.43 -22.98 -38.17
CA ALA A 282 2.75 -21.84 -37.56
C ALA A 282 2.01 -22.23 -36.26
N LEU A 283 1.40 -23.42 -36.21
CA LEU A 283 0.75 -23.95 -35.01
C LEU A 283 1.77 -24.25 -33.91
N LEU A 284 2.91 -24.86 -34.24
CA LEU A 284 3.99 -25.14 -33.29
C LEU A 284 4.56 -23.85 -32.71
N GLU A 285 4.82 -22.84 -33.56
CA GLU A 285 5.27 -21.52 -33.12
C GLU A 285 4.23 -20.85 -32.20
N HIS A 286 2.94 -20.96 -32.55
CA HIS A 286 1.87 -20.45 -31.70
C HIS A 286 1.79 -21.18 -30.35
N MET A 287 1.95 -22.51 -30.33
CA MET A 287 1.98 -23.30 -29.11
C MET A 287 3.19 -22.95 -28.23
N GLU A 288 4.38 -22.81 -28.82
CA GLU A 288 5.59 -22.38 -28.11
C GLU A 288 5.41 -20.99 -27.51
N SER A 289 4.86 -20.05 -28.28
CA SER A 289 4.53 -18.70 -27.82
C SER A 289 3.52 -18.70 -26.66
N GLN A 290 2.50 -19.55 -26.73
CA GLN A 290 1.53 -19.69 -25.63
C GLN A 290 2.17 -20.31 -24.37
N LEU A 291 3.01 -21.33 -24.51
CA LEU A 291 3.70 -21.95 -23.37
C LEU A 291 4.67 -20.97 -22.71
N SER A 292 5.47 -20.26 -23.51
CA SER A 292 6.38 -19.22 -22.98
C SER A 292 5.61 -18.10 -22.25
N SER A 293 4.43 -17.71 -22.76
CA SER A 293 3.54 -16.75 -22.09
C SER A 293 3.00 -17.28 -20.75
N VAL A 294 2.61 -18.56 -20.68
CA VAL A 294 2.16 -19.20 -19.43
C VAL A 294 3.30 -19.26 -18.41
N LEU A 295 4.50 -19.67 -18.82
CA LEU A 295 5.68 -19.70 -17.96
C LEU A 295 6.06 -18.30 -17.46
N ALA A 296 5.97 -17.28 -18.32
CA ALA A 296 6.20 -15.89 -17.92
C ALA A 296 5.15 -15.41 -16.90
N ALA A 297 3.89 -15.78 -17.08
CA ALA A 297 2.82 -15.49 -16.12
C ALA A 297 3.03 -16.20 -14.78
N GLU A 298 3.44 -17.47 -14.79
CA GLU A 298 3.76 -18.24 -13.58
C GLU A 298 4.92 -17.62 -12.81
N LYS A 299 6.02 -17.28 -13.49
CA LYS A 299 7.17 -16.57 -12.89
C LYS A 299 6.73 -15.24 -12.27
N SER A 300 5.89 -14.49 -12.98
CA SER A 300 5.33 -13.22 -12.49
C SER A 300 4.49 -13.42 -11.22
N LEU A 301 3.64 -14.44 -11.19
CA LEU A 301 2.81 -14.76 -10.03
C LEU A 301 3.63 -15.17 -8.81
N LEU A 302 4.68 -15.98 -9.00
CA LEU A 302 5.60 -16.37 -7.92
C LEU A 302 6.31 -15.15 -7.31
N GLU A 303 6.76 -14.22 -8.15
CA GLU A 303 7.41 -12.98 -7.73
C GLU A 303 6.48 -12.04 -6.96
N ILE A 304 5.19 -11.95 -7.36
CA ILE A 304 4.22 -11.13 -6.60
C ILE A 304 3.82 -11.83 -5.31
N SER A 305 3.62 -13.14 -5.33
CA SER A 305 3.27 -13.93 -4.15
C SER A 305 4.35 -13.83 -3.07
N SER A 306 5.63 -13.83 -3.46
CA SER A 306 6.73 -13.61 -2.51
C SER A 306 6.70 -12.20 -1.91
N LEU A 307 6.48 -11.17 -2.72
CA LEU A 307 6.34 -9.78 -2.26
C LEU A 307 5.12 -9.62 -1.35
N GLN A 308 3.99 -10.24 -1.68
CA GLN A 308 2.77 -10.22 -0.88
C GLN A 308 2.99 -10.89 0.47
N THR A 309 3.64 -12.05 0.50
CA THR A 309 3.97 -12.76 1.75
C THR A 309 4.84 -11.89 2.65
N GLU A 310 5.84 -11.22 2.07
CA GLU A 310 6.70 -10.29 2.79
C GLU A 310 5.91 -9.10 3.35
N LEU A 311 5.03 -8.50 2.56
CA LEU A 311 4.18 -7.38 2.99
C LEU A 311 3.20 -7.78 4.09
N VAL A 312 2.56 -8.93 3.97
CA VAL A 312 1.63 -9.43 4.99
C VAL A 312 2.38 -9.72 6.29
N ARG A 313 3.56 -10.36 6.21
CA ARG A 313 4.42 -10.57 7.38
C ARG A 313 4.80 -9.23 8.02
N HIS A 314 5.21 -8.26 7.21
CA HIS A 314 5.60 -6.95 7.68
C HIS A 314 4.43 -6.20 8.34
N LEU A 315 3.23 -6.27 7.75
CA LEU A 315 2.01 -5.68 8.30
C LEU A 315 1.66 -6.28 9.66
N VAL A 316 1.76 -7.60 9.82
CA VAL A 316 1.51 -8.26 11.12
C VAL A 316 2.50 -7.76 12.17
N GLN A 317 3.80 -7.71 11.83
CA GLN A 317 4.83 -7.18 12.74
C GLN A 317 4.59 -5.70 13.08
N GLN A 318 4.21 -4.89 12.09
CA GLN A 318 3.92 -3.47 12.29
C GLN A 318 2.67 -3.24 13.12
N THR A 319 1.66 -4.11 13.04
CA THR A 319 0.42 -3.97 13.81
C THR A 319 0.70 -4.11 15.30
N GLU A 320 1.46 -5.15 15.70
CA GLU A 320 1.86 -5.34 17.10
C GLU A 320 2.68 -4.15 17.63
N ILE A 321 3.61 -3.63 16.81
CA ILE A 321 4.41 -2.46 17.17
C ILE A 321 3.51 -1.22 17.32
N THR A 322 2.60 -1.00 16.37
CA THR A 322 1.71 0.17 16.36
C THR A 322 0.77 0.16 17.56
N ASP A 323 0.26 -0.99 17.96
CA ASP A 323 -0.59 -1.15 19.15
C ASP A 323 0.17 -0.79 20.43
N LYS A 324 1.40 -1.29 20.59
CA LYS A 324 2.27 -0.93 21.73
C LYS A 324 2.55 0.57 21.80
N LEU A 325 2.84 1.19 20.65
CA LEU A 325 3.08 2.62 20.55
C LEU A 325 1.83 3.45 20.84
N TYR A 326 0.65 2.93 20.46
CA TYR A 326 -0.62 3.55 20.78
C TYR A 326 -0.88 3.52 22.30
N ASP A 327 -0.67 2.38 22.95
CA ASP A 327 -0.81 2.25 24.40
C ASP A 327 0.16 3.18 25.14
N GLU A 328 1.42 3.26 24.69
CA GLU A 328 2.42 4.20 25.23
C GLU A 328 1.96 5.65 25.08
N ALA A 329 1.43 6.03 23.91
CA ALA A 329 0.94 7.38 23.67
C ALA A 329 -0.28 7.72 24.54
N VAL A 330 -1.22 6.79 24.71
CA VAL A 330 -2.38 6.96 25.61
C VAL A 330 -1.94 7.08 27.07
N GLY A 331 -1.00 6.24 27.50
CA GLY A 331 -0.39 6.33 28.83
C GLY A 331 0.25 7.70 29.08
N SER A 332 1.04 8.18 28.11
CA SER A 332 1.68 9.50 28.17
C SER A 332 0.67 10.64 28.28
N VAL A 333 -0.46 10.60 27.56
CA VAL A 333 -1.53 11.59 27.68
C VAL A 333 -2.18 11.56 29.07
N ALA A 334 -2.41 10.38 29.63
CA ALA A 334 -2.96 10.24 30.98
C ALA A 334 -2.01 10.79 32.05
N GLU A 335 -0.70 10.54 31.90
CA GLU A 335 0.34 11.11 32.76
C GLU A 335 0.43 12.62 32.62
N MET A 336 0.27 13.17 31.41
CA MET A 336 0.21 14.62 31.17
C MET A 336 -0.95 15.27 31.94
N GLY A 337 -2.12 14.65 31.91
CA GLY A 337 -3.29 15.12 32.66
C GLY A 337 -2.97 15.22 34.16
N LYS A 338 -2.37 14.15 34.71
CA LYS A 338 -1.94 14.12 36.12
C LYS A 338 -0.85 15.16 36.40
N ALA A 339 0.17 15.28 35.56
CA ALA A 339 1.25 16.26 35.72
C ALA A 339 0.72 17.70 35.72
N ASN A 340 -0.22 18.04 34.84
CA ASN A 340 -0.82 19.37 34.81
C ASN A 340 -1.64 19.65 36.10
N THR A 341 -2.37 18.65 36.61
CA THR A 341 -3.05 18.81 37.91
C THR A 341 -2.06 19.01 39.06
N GLN A 342 -0.94 18.30 39.05
CA GLN A 342 0.12 18.46 40.05
C GLN A 342 0.78 19.84 39.96
N LEU A 343 1.02 20.38 38.76
CA LEU A 343 1.52 21.73 38.58
C LEU A 343 0.55 22.78 39.11
N LYS A 344 -0.76 22.60 38.89
CA LYS A 344 -1.79 23.47 39.44
C LYS A 344 -1.81 23.41 40.98
N GLN A 345 -1.78 22.21 41.55
CA GLN A 345 -1.70 22.01 43.00
C GLN A 345 -0.41 22.57 43.61
N ALA A 346 0.73 22.42 42.94
CA ALA A 346 2.01 22.99 43.37
C ALA A 346 1.98 24.52 43.37
N LYS A 347 1.34 25.13 42.36
CA LYS A 347 1.13 26.58 42.32
C LYS A 347 0.27 27.07 43.48
N GLU A 348 -0.82 26.38 43.77
CA GLU A 348 -1.70 26.69 44.91
C GLU A 348 -0.95 26.55 46.25
N ARG A 349 -0.23 25.44 46.46
CA ARG A 349 0.60 25.22 47.65
C ARG A 349 1.73 26.24 47.81
N SER A 350 2.30 26.74 46.71
CA SER A 350 3.36 27.76 46.77
C SER A 350 2.84 29.11 47.29
N GLY A 351 1.57 29.45 46.99
CA GLY A 351 0.91 30.63 47.54
C GLY A 351 0.65 30.48 49.03
N GLU A 352 0.17 29.31 49.45
CA GLU A 352 -0.13 29.00 50.84
C GLU A 352 1.14 28.93 51.73
N ALA A 353 2.21 28.30 51.25
CA ALA A 353 3.49 28.25 51.95
C ALA A 353 4.08 29.66 52.19
N ARG A 354 3.94 30.57 51.22
CA ARG A 354 4.39 31.96 51.36
C ARG A 354 3.58 32.73 52.39
N LEU A 355 2.27 32.46 52.49
CA LEU A 355 1.41 33.06 53.52
C LEU A 355 1.82 32.59 54.92
N TYR A 356 2.00 31.29 55.12
CA TYR A 356 2.44 30.76 56.43
C TYR A 356 3.82 31.27 56.83
N LEU A 357 4.76 31.39 55.88
CA LEU A 357 6.07 31.98 56.14
C LEU A 357 5.95 33.44 56.59
N LEU A 358 5.07 34.23 55.96
CA LEU A 358 4.83 35.63 56.32
C LEU A 358 4.21 35.74 57.72
N VAL A 359 3.17 34.93 58.01
CA VAL A 359 2.55 34.88 59.34
C VAL A 359 3.57 34.47 60.41
N PHE A 360 4.43 33.48 60.11
CA PHE A 360 5.50 33.06 61.00
C PHE A 360 6.52 34.18 61.25
N LEU A 361 6.93 34.90 60.21
CA LEU A 361 7.88 36.02 60.34
C LEU A 361 7.31 37.16 61.19
N ILE A 362 6.04 37.51 60.96
CA ILE A 362 5.34 38.53 61.77
C ILE A 362 5.22 38.04 63.21
N GLY A 363 4.75 36.81 63.44
CA GLY A 363 4.62 36.23 64.77
C GLY A 363 5.94 36.20 65.53
N ALA A 364 7.03 35.78 64.87
CA ALA A 364 8.37 35.79 65.45
C ALA A 364 8.86 37.21 65.76
N SER A 365 8.60 38.18 64.88
CA SER A 365 8.97 39.59 65.13
C SER A 365 8.21 40.18 66.33
N MET A 366 6.93 39.85 66.48
CA MET A 366 6.09 40.32 67.58
C MET A 366 6.47 39.64 68.89
N ALA A 367 6.84 38.35 68.85
CA ALA A 367 7.35 37.62 70.00
C ALA A 367 8.68 38.20 70.50
N LEU A 368 9.60 38.56 69.59
CA LEU A 368 10.86 39.24 69.96
C LEU A 368 10.60 40.60 70.61
N LEU A 369 9.66 41.38 70.07
CA LEU A 369 9.30 42.69 70.63
C LEU A 369 8.66 42.57 72.02
N PHE A 370 7.84 41.54 72.25
CA PHE A 370 7.26 41.28 73.57
C PHE A 370 8.33 40.84 74.59
N LEU A 371 9.31 40.06 74.15
CA LEU A 371 10.42 39.61 74.99
C LEU A 371 11.34 40.77 75.37
N ASP A 372 11.58 41.69 74.46
CA ASP A 372 12.34 42.93 74.69
C ASP A 372 11.59 43.92 75.59
N TRP A 373 10.25 43.95 75.54
CA TRP A 373 9.45 44.78 76.45
C TRP A 373 9.37 44.23 77.89
N TYR A 374 9.47 42.90 78.04
CA TYR A 374 9.38 42.24 79.34
C TYR A 374 10.74 42.11 80.06
N ALA A 375 11.84 42.07 79.30
CA ALA A 375 13.21 42.15 79.82
C ALA A 375 13.52 43.57 80.31
#